data_AF-A0A837HEX7-F1
#
_entry.id   AF-A0A837HEX7-F1
#
_cell.length_a   1.000
_cell.length_b   1.000
_cell.length_c   1.000
_cell.angle_alpha   90.00
_cell.angle_beta   90.00
_cell.angle_gamma   90.00
#
_symmetry.space_group_name_H-M   'P 1'
#
loop_
_entity.id
_entity.type
_entity.pdbx_description
1 polymer ?
#
loop_
_entity_poly.entity_id
_entity_poly.type
_entity_poly.pdbx_seq_one_letter_code
_entity_poly.pdbx_strand_id
1 'polypeptide(L)'
;MDSNVSSQPTPTDILATQPNLPPIIEVSTPKKKWKLILIIIIFLIFVGAGGYLLTKNVATTPTSTPTPTTTPILDVPKTSASAITLPPPSMDGINTHTELYGTGADPNIITLGPKVGGHPGWEPYQYKPGMGFEAYKGGSPVLAPFDMVLVGFRDTSTQIVSGGTSAHSDDVKLFFESASLDWPGAYLTVYHLLTSPLLTGHTQRASNDLMAPPAQGFQIFWDGTYTLPPQGNAASYGALIGYKVKRGELIGFAGTVPSPKGPHSFADFYFDVPDTSVNPNIQNGDRYLHLVQPGTFFYWKSYSPDATFPSGVLAYPFETDGYQLPTEQRNVNFKYTPKEIK
;
A
#
# COMPACT_ATOMS: atom_id res chain seq x y z
N MET A 1 0.26 8.68 84.20
CA MET A 1 1.17 9.84 84.16
C MET A 1 2.13 9.71 82.99
N ASP A 2 1.81 10.02 81.74
CA ASP A 2 0.55 10.22 81.04
C ASP A 2 0.80 9.96 79.56
N SER A 3 -0.16 9.29 78.95
CA SER A 3 -0.37 9.13 77.51
C SER A 3 -0.58 10.47 76.84
N ASN A 4 0.09 10.73 75.71
CA ASN A 4 -0.28 11.82 74.82
C ASN A 4 -0.63 11.32 73.42
N VAL A 5 -1.89 11.56 73.09
CA VAL A 5 -2.65 11.27 71.88
C VAL A 5 -2.70 12.55 71.04
N SER A 6 -2.57 12.47 69.72
CA SER A 6 -3.25 13.33 68.72
C SER A 6 -2.69 13.00 67.32
N SER A 7 -3.39 12.99 66.18
CA SER A 7 -4.81 12.97 65.81
C SER A 7 -4.81 12.90 64.27
N GLN A 8 -5.54 11.95 63.67
CA GLN A 8 -5.85 11.96 62.24
C GLN A 8 -6.73 13.16 61.89
N PRO A 9 -6.55 13.81 60.72
CA PRO A 9 -7.52 14.76 60.23
C PRO A 9 -8.71 14.06 59.58
N THR A 10 -9.90 14.48 60.02
CA THR A 10 -11.22 14.19 59.46
C THR A 10 -11.39 14.88 58.10
N PRO A 11 -11.98 14.24 57.07
CA PRO A 11 -12.42 14.95 55.88
C PRO A 11 -13.69 15.75 56.16
N THR A 12 -13.62 17.05 55.91
CA THR A 12 -14.72 18.00 55.98
C THR A 12 -15.72 17.78 54.83
N ASP A 13 -17.00 17.77 55.17
CA ASP A 13 -18.13 17.89 54.24
C ASP A 13 -17.96 19.09 53.30
N ILE A 14 -17.89 18.82 52.00
CA ILE A 14 -18.19 19.81 50.96
C ILE A 14 -19.35 19.26 50.12
N LEU A 15 -20.48 19.93 50.30
CA LEU A 15 -21.73 19.80 49.58
C LEU A 15 -21.48 20.02 48.07
N ALA A 16 -21.53 18.96 47.28
CA ALA A 16 -21.53 19.03 45.82
C ALA A 16 -22.92 18.71 45.29
N THR A 17 -23.51 19.70 44.63
CA THR A 17 -24.77 19.72 43.91
C THR A 17 -24.82 18.59 42.87
N GLN A 18 -25.84 17.73 42.95
CA GLN A 18 -26.14 16.73 41.91
C GLN A 18 -26.51 17.41 40.57
N PRO A 19 -25.98 16.97 39.42
CA PRO A 19 -26.60 17.23 38.13
C PRO A 19 -27.80 16.29 37.92
N ASN A 20 -28.92 16.87 37.48
CA ASN A 20 -30.18 16.22 37.16
C ASN A 20 -30.01 14.98 36.25
N LEU A 21 -30.56 13.85 36.68
CA LEU A 21 -30.84 12.69 35.83
C LEU A 21 -32.00 13.03 34.85
N PRO A 22 -31.90 12.69 33.55
CA PRO A 22 -33.04 12.75 32.64
C PRO A 22 -34.04 11.60 32.94
N PRO A 23 -35.32 11.77 32.57
CA PRO A 23 -36.39 10.85 32.97
C PRO A 23 -36.28 9.48 32.31
N ILE A 24 -36.68 8.47 33.09
CA ILE A 24 -36.85 7.07 32.70
C ILE A 24 -37.82 6.98 31.51
N ILE A 25 -37.33 6.48 30.38
CA ILE A 25 -38.18 6.14 29.23
C ILE A 25 -38.92 4.85 29.55
N GLU A 26 -40.26 4.91 29.55
CA GLU A 26 -41.15 3.76 29.63
C GLU A 26 -40.82 2.72 28.55
N VAL A 27 -40.64 1.48 28.97
CA VAL A 27 -40.44 0.31 28.12
C VAL A 27 -41.75 0.02 27.37
N SER A 28 -41.81 0.38 26.08
CA SER A 28 -42.91 -0.02 25.20
C SER A 28 -42.91 -1.55 25.02
N THR A 29 -44.05 -2.18 25.29
CA THR A 29 -44.23 -3.63 25.35
C THR A 29 -44.02 -4.37 24.01
N PRO A 30 -43.69 -5.69 24.03
CA PRO A 30 -43.06 -6.40 22.91
C PRO A 30 -44.01 -6.91 21.81
N LYS A 31 -45.32 -6.61 21.87
CA LYS A 31 -46.32 -7.27 21.00
C LYS A 31 -46.41 -6.72 19.58
N LYS A 32 -45.88 -5.51 19.29
CA LYS A 32 -45.92 -4.91 17.94
C LYS A 32 -44.73 -5.27 17.05
N LYS A 33 -43.57 -5.63 17.61
CA LYS A 33 -42.36 -5.95 16.82
C LYS A 33 -42.44 -7.28 16.08
N TRP A 34 -43.16 -8.26 16.62
CA TRP A 34 -43.28 -9.60 16.01
C TRP A 34 -44.14 -9.62 14.75
N LYS A 35 -45.18 -8.77 14.68
CA LYS A 35 -46.02 -8.62 13.47
C LYS A 35 -45.25 -7.98 12.31
N LEU A 36 -44.34 -7.04 12.59
CA LEU A 36 -43.51 -6.40 11.56
C LEU A 36 -42.45 -7.35 11.00
N ILE A 37 -41.84 -8.17 11.85
CA ILE A 37 -40.87 -9.20 11.45
C ILE A 37 -41.54 -10.28 10.59
N LEU A 38 -42.77 -10.70 10.94
CA LEU A 38 -43.51 -11.69 10.15
C LEU A 38 -43.88 -11.17 8.75
N ILE A 39 -44.23 -9.88 8.62
CA ILE A 39 -44.54 -9.25 7.32
C ILE A 39 -43.28 -9.17 6.44
N ILE A 40 -42.12 -8.84 7.01
CA ILE A 40 -40.85 -8.77 6.26
C ILE A 40 -40.41 -10.16 5.76
N ILE A 41 -40.56 -11.20 6.59
CA ILE A 41 -40.21 -12.57 6.21
C ILE A 41 -41.15 -13.08 5.09
N ILE A 42 -42.46 -12.81 5.18
CA ILE A 42 -43.42 -13.18 4.13
C ILE A 42 -43.10 -12.45 2.83
N PHE A 43 -42.77 -11.15 2.88
CA PHE A 43 -42.39 -10.37 1.70
C PHE A 43 -41.13 -10.92 1.02
N LEU A 44 -40.12 -11.31 1.79
CA LEU A 44 -38.88 -11.92 1.25
C LEU A 44 -39.13 -13.29 0.60
N ILE A 45 -40.07 -14.09 1.12
CA ILE A 45 -40.46 -15.38 0.53
C ILE A 45 -41.19 -15.18 -0.80
N PHE A 46 -42.09 -14.19 -0.91
CA PHE A 46 -42.79 -13.90 -2.17
C PHE A 46 -41.87 -13.30 -3.25
N VAL A 47 -40.91 -12.44 -2.88
CA VAL A 47 -39.90 -11.91 -3.82
C VAL A 47 -38.93 -13.01 -4.28
N GLY A 48 -38.53 -13.91 -3.37
CA GLY A 48 -37.68 -15.06 -3.70
C GLY A 48 -38.37 -16.10 -4.60
N ALA A 49 -39.65 -16.40 -4.36
CA ALA A 49 -40.42 -17.35 -5.17
C ALA A 49 -40.74 -16.79 -6.58
N GLY A 50 -40.97 -15.47 -6.70
CA GLY A 50 -41.16 -14.81 -8.00
C GLY A 50 -39.89 -14.80 -8.86
N GLY A 51 -38.71 -14.63 -8.26
CA GLY A 51 -37.44 -14.69 -8.97
C GLY A 51 -37.01 -16.10 -9.40
N TYR A 52 -37.41 -17.12 -8.63
CA TYR A 52 -37.07 -18.53 -8.94
C TYR A 52 -37.89 -19.11 -10.10
N LEU A 53 -39.11 -18.61 -10.34
CA LEU A 53 -39.93 -19.03 -11.48
C LEU A 53 -39.57 -18.33 -12.80
N LEU A 54 -38.85 -17.20 -12.76
CA LEU A 54 -38.43 -16.46 -13.96
C LEU A 54 -37.12 -17.00 -14.58
N THR A 55 -36.34 -17.78 -13.84
CA THR A 55 -35.03 -18.30 -14.30
C THR A 55 -35.07 -19.70 -14.91
N LYS A 56 -36.21 -20.39 -14.87
CA LYS A 56 -36.30 -21.80 -15.31
C LYS A 56 -36.69 -22.04 -16.78
N ASN A 57 -36.97 -20.99 -17.56
CA ASN A 57 -37.49 -21.11 -18.95
C ASN A 57 -36.60 -20.52 -20.06
N VAL A 58 -35.29 -20.30 -19.83
CA VAL A 58 -34.39 -19.92 -20.94
C VAL A 58 -33.82 -21.19 -21.58
N ALA A 59 -34.43 -21.58 -22.70
CA ALA A 59 -33.99 -22.68 -23.55
C ALA A 59 -32.60 -22.38 -24.16
N THR A 60 -31.74 -23.39 -24.11
CA THR A 60 -30.38 -23.44 -24.67
C THR A 60 -30.40 -23.38 -26.19
N THR A 61 -29.87 -22.28 -26.76
CA THR A 61 -29.47 -22.21 -28.17
C THR A 61 -27.94 -22.32 -28.24
N PRO A 62 -27.34 -23.21 -29.05
CA PRO A 62 -25.90 -23.33 -29.16
C PRO A 62 -25.34 -22.09 -29.85
N THR A 63 -24.72 -21.19 -29.09
CA THR A 63 -24.03 -20.01 -29.63
C THR A 63 -22.61 -20.41 -29.97
N SER A 64 -22.23 -20.18 -31.22
CA SER A 64 -20.88 -20.40 -31.74
C SER A 64 -19.84 -19.69 -30.89
N THR A 65 -18.82 -20.43 -30.46
CA THR A 65 -17.61 -19.92 -29.80
C THR A 65 -17.04 -18.74 -30.58
N PRO A 66 -16.98 -17.52 -30.03
CA PRO A 66 -16.19 -16.46 -30.65
C PRO A 66 -14.72 -16.82 -30.48
N THR A 67 -14.02 -16.96 -31.60
CA THR A 67 -12.56 -16.89 -31.66
C THR A 67 -12.08 -15.71 -30.83
N PRO A 68 -11.05 -15.86 -29.97
CA PRO A 68 -10.54 -14.74 -29.21
C PRO A 68 -10.10 -13.65 -30.19
N THR A 69 -10.87 -12.57 -30.23
CA THR A 69 -10.43 -11.36 -30.89
C THR A 69 -9.30 -10.84 -30.01
N THR A 70 -8.08 -11.05 -30.47
CA THR A 70 -6.90 -10.34 -29.96
C THR A 70 -7.17 -8.86 -30.19
N THR A 71 -7.78 -8.20 -29.19
CA THR A 71 -7.79 -6.76 -29.10
C THR A 71 -6.32 -6.35 -29.13
N PRO A 72 -5.87 -5.58 -30.14
CA PRO A 72 -4.50 -5.10 -30.13
C PRO A 72 -4.32 -4.34 -28.83
N ILE A 73 -3.26 -4.70 -28.10
CA ILE A 73 -2.79 -3.97 -26.92
C ILE A 73 -2.76 -2.51 -27.36
N LEU A 74 -3.57 -1.68 -26.70
CA LEU A 74 -3.69 -0.27 -27.02
C LEU A 74 -2.27 0.31 -27.02
N ASP A 75 -1.79 0.75 -28.18
CA ASP A 75 -0.43 1.25 -28.36
C ASP A 75 -0.10 2.23 -27.23
N VAL A 76 0.88 1.82 -26.42
CA VAL A 76 1.49 2.63 -25.36
C VAL A 76 1.85 4.00 -25.99
N PRO A 77 1.29 5.13 -25.51
CA PRO A 77 1.41 6.41 -26.20
C PRO A 77 2.87 6.72 -26.52
N LYS A 78 3.20 7.24 -27.72
CA LYS A 78 4.59 7.48 -28.14
C LYS A 78 5.42 8.38 -27.20
N THR A 79 4.80 9.02 -26.21
CA THR A 79 5.38 9.92 -25.21
C THR A 79 5.55 9.28 -23.82
N SER A 80 5.31 7.97 -23.69
CA SER A 80 5.06 7.35 -22.38
C SER A 80 6.30 6.82 -21.69
N ALA A 81 7.18 6.11 -22.40
CA ALA A 81 8.44 5.57 -21.87
C ALA A 81 9.68 5.96 -22.70
N SER A 82 9.46 6.33 -23.97
CA SER A 82 10.50 6.59 -24.96
C SER A 82 11.26 7.91 -24.77
N ALA A 83 10.70 8.85 -24.00
CA ALA A 83 11.24 10.21 -23.91
C ALA A 83 12.57 10.28 -23.14
N ILE A 84 12.84 9.32 -22.25
CA ILE A 84 14.07 9.28 -21.43
C ILE A 84 14.98 8.12 -21.84
N THR A 85 14.45 6.91 -22.04
CA THR A 85 15.28 5.69 -22.24
C THR A 85 15.10 4.98 -23.57
N LEU A 86 14.23 5.47 -24.47
CA LEU A 86 13.77 4.79 -25.69
C LEU A 86 13.09 3.43 -25.42
N PRO A 87 12.25 2.92 -26.33
CA PRO A 87 11.75 1.54 -26.25
C PRO A 87 12.89 0.51 -26.29
N PRO A 88 12.73 -0.65 -25.63
CA PRO A 88 13.72 -1.73 -25.75
C PRO A 88 13.79 -2.25 -27.19
N PRO A 89 14.95 -2.77 -27.65
CA PRO A 89 15.11 -3.28 -29.01
C PRO A 89 14.18 -4.45 -29.37
N SER A 90 13.68 -5.18 -28.37
CA SER A 90 12.63 -6.19 -28.50
C SER A 90 11.62 -6.04 -27.36
N MET A 91 10.36 -6.31 -27.68
CA MET A 91 9.25 -6.37 -26.71
C MET A 91 9.03 -7.78 -26.15
N ASP A 92 9.86 -8.76 -26.53
CA ASP A 92 9.74 -10.13 -26.04
C ASP A 92 9.92 -10.19 -24.52
N GLY A 93 8.89 -10.67 -23.81
CA GLY A 93 8.88 -10.74 -22.35
C GLY A 93 8.76 -9.38 -21.65
N ILE A 94 8.40 -8.32 -22.39
CA ILE A 94 8.16 -6.98 -21.83
C ILE A 94 6.66 -6.79 -21.61
N ASN A 95 6.30 -6.21 -20.45
CA ASN A 95 4.93 -5.89 -20.04
C ASN A 95 3.98 -7.11 -20.05
N THR A 96 4.47 -8.31 -19.72
CA THR A 96 3.70 -9.56 -19.76
C THR A 96 2.84 -9.83 -18.52
N HIS A 97 3.04 -9.09 -17.44
CA HIS A 97 2.36 -9.28 -16.15
C HIS A 97 1.49 -8.08 -15.73
N THR A 98 0.70 -7.54 -16.64
CA THR A 98 -0.21 -6.41 -16.32
C THR A 98 -1.32 -6.79 -15.34
N GLU A 99 -1.59 -8.08 -15.14
CA GLU A 99 -2.48 -8.59 -14.09
C GLU A 99 -1.98 -8.28 -12.67
N LEU A 100 -0.69 -7.95 -12.51
CA LEU A 100 -0.16 -7.45 -11.24
C LEU A 100 -0.51 -5.97 -11.01
N TYR A 101 -0.99 -5.23 -12.01
CA TYR A 101 -1.31 -3.81 -11.82
C TYR A 101 -2.61 -3.66 -11.05
N GLY A 102 -2.55 -2.91 -9.96
CA GLY A 102 -3.68 -2.46 -9.17
C GLY A 102 -4.05 -1.02 -9.49
N THR A 103 -4.65 -0.32 -8.54
CA THR A 103 -5.07 1.08 -8.70
C THR A 103 -3.87 1.98 -9.02
N GLY A 104 -3.95 2.77 -10.09
CA GLY A 104 -2.92 3.73 -10.50
C GLY A 104 -2.75 4.90 -9.53
N ALA A 105 -1.83 5.83 -9.84
CA ALA A 105 -1.74 7.11 -9.14
C ALA A 105 -2.86 8.06 -9.59
N ASP A 106 -3.18 9.08 -8.79
CA ASP A 106 -4.14 10.13 -9.19
C ASP A 106 -3.62 10.89 -10.43
N PRO A 107 -4.31 10.86 -11.57
CA PRO A 107 -3.94 11.56 -12.81
C PRO A 107 -3.66 13.06 -12.64
N ASN A 108 -4.21 13.70 -11.59
CA ASN A 108 -4.06 15.13 -11.35
C ASN A 108 -2.69 15.50 -10.77
N ILE A 109 -1.99 14.57 -10.13
CA ILE A 109 -0.65 14.82 -9.57
C ILE A 109 0.48 14.26 -10.44
N ILE A 110 0.14 13.57 -11.54
CA ILE A 110 1.10 13.13 -12.54
C ILE A 110 1.51 14.32 -13.41
N THR A 111 2.80 14.64 -13.36
CA THR A 111 3.38 15.81 -14.00
C THR A 111 4.36 15.48 -15.11
N LEU A 112 4.65 14.21 -15.33
CA LEU A 112 5.47 13.75 -16.45
C LEU A 112 4.91 12.45 -17.05
N GLY A 113 4.89 12.37 -18.39
CA GLY A 113 4.42 11.20 -19.12
C GLY A 113 2.90 10.99 -19.10
N PRO A 114 2.41 9.75 -19.28
CA PRO A 114 0.99 9.43 -19.34
C PRO A 114 0.36 9.53 -17.97
N LYS A 115 -0.90 9.99 -17.95
CA LYS A 115 -1.63 10.19 -16.70
C LYS A 115 -2.42 8.98 -16.22
N VAL A 116 -2.53 7.93 -17.04
CA VAL A 116 -3.22 6.68 -16.71
C VAL A 116 -2.24 5.52 -16.93
N GLY A 117 -2.18 4.59 -15.99
CA GLY A 117 -1.33 3.40 -16.13
C GLY A 117 -1.59 2.22 -15.18
N GLY A 118 -2.57 2.31 -14.29
CA GLY A 118 -3.01 1.20 -13.43
C GLY A 118 -4.11 0.35 -14.05
N HIS A 119 -4.73 -0.51 -13.25
CA HIS A 119 -5.82 -1.40 -13.66
C HIS A 119 -7.01 -0.60 -14.23
N PRO A 120 -7.52 -0.95 -15.43
CA PRO A 120 -8.69 -0.31 -15.99
C PRO A 120 -9.91 -0.37 -15.04
N GLY A 121 -10.58 0.77 -14.85
CA GLY A 121 -11.79 0.90 -14.04
C GLY A 121 -11.58 0.96 -12.53
N TRP A 122 -10.33 1.00 -12.06
CA TRP A 122 -10.01 1.17 -10.64
C TRP A 122 -9.53 2.59 -10.40
N GLU A 123 -10.44 3.42 -9.91
CA GLU A 123 -10.19 4.85 -9.71
C GLU A 123 -9.34 5.11 -8.45
N PRO A 124 -8.28 5.92 -8.55
CA PRO A 124 -7.50 6.34 -7.38
C PRO A 124 -8.28 7.30 -6.50
N TYR A 125 -7.97 7.29 -5.20
CA TYR A 125 -8.36 8.39 -4.33
C TYR A 125 -7.52 9.64 -4.65
N GLN A 126 -8.05 10.81 -4.30
CA GLN A 126 -7.39 12.09 -4.55
C GLN A 126 -5.97 12.12 -3.94
N TYR A 127 -4.99 12.51 -4.75
CA TYR A 127 -3.58 12.59 -4.41
C TYR A 127 -2.89 11.26 -4.07
N LYS A 128 -3.42 10.11 -4.52
CA LYS A 128 -2.71 8.83 -4.46
C LYS A 128 -1.42 8.90 -5.29
N PRO A 129 -0.21 8.83 -4.70
CA PRO A 129 1.05 9.08 -5.41
C PRO A 129 1.58 7.90 -6.23
N GLY A 130 1.16 6.67 -5.91
CA GLY A 130 1.73 5.46 -6.49
C GLY A 130 0.76 4.64 -7.31
N MET A 131 1.28 3.60 -7.97
CA MET A 131 0.47 2.51 -8.51
C MET A 131 0.63 1.26 -7.66
N GLY A 132 -0.49 0.57 -7.43
CA GLY A 132 -0.52 -0.67 -6.66
C GLY A 132 0.03 -1.79 -7.52
N PHE A 133 0.86 -2.64 -6.93
CA PHE A 133 1.13 -3.96 -7.48
C PHE A 133 0.46 -5.00 -6.59
N GLU A 134 -0.49 -5.71 -7.16
CA GLU A 134 -1.31 -6.72 -6.51
C GLU A 134 -0.45 -7.88 -6.04
N ALA A 135 -0.56 -8.23 -4.75
CA ALA A 135 0.13 -9.37 -4.19
C ALA A 135 -0.85 -10.55 -4.07
N TYR A 136 -0.44 -11.73 -4.51
CA TYR A 136 -1.26 -12.94 -4.41
C TYR A 136 -1.62 -13.33 -2.96
N LYS A 137 -0.85 -12.85 -1.97
CA LYS A 137 -1.06 -13.08 -0.55
C LYS A 137 -0.35 -12.02 0.30
N GLY A 138 -0.87 -11.78 1.50
CA GLY A 138 -0.16 -11.00 2.52
C GLY A 138 1.20 -11.63 2.86
N GLY A 139 2.22 -10.80 3.02
CA GLY A 139 3.59 -11.26 3.24
C GLY A 139 4.28 -11.80 1.99
N SER A 140 3.74 -11.58 0.79
CA SER A 140 4.46 -11.89 -0.45
C SER A 140 5.78 -11.10 -0.54
N PRO A 141 6.88 -11.72 -0.98
CA PRO A 141 8.14 -11.03 -1.18
C PRO A 141 8.03 -9.89 -2.19
N VAL A 142 8.50 -8.70 -1.82
CA VAL A 142 8.60 -7.53 -2.69
C VAL A 142 10.06 -7.38 -3.11
N LEU A 143 10.29 -7.33 -4.42
CA LEU A 143 11.61 -7.29 -5.04
C LEU A 143 11.95 -5.89 -5.55
N ALA A 144 13.24 -5.57 -5.56
CA ALA A 144 13.76 -4.34 -6.13
C ALA A 144 13.60 -4.31 -7.66
N PRO A 145 12.96 -3.28 -8.23
CA PRO A 145 12.79 -3.17 -9.68
C PRO A 145 14.09 -2.82 -10.42
N PHE A 146 15.05 -2.19 -9.75
CA PHE A 146 16.36 -1.80 -10.28
C PHE A 146 17.35 -1.58 -9.12
N ASP A 147 18.62 -1.33 -9.46
CA ASP A 147 19.67 -1.02 -8.48
C ASP A 147 19.37 0.31 -7.79
N MET A 148 19.37 0.32 -6.45
CA MET A 148 18.98 1.49 -5.66
C MET A 148 19.61 1.50 -4.27
N VAL A 149 19.50 2.61 -3.55
CA VAL A 149 20.04 2.82 -2.22
C VAL A 149 18.93 3.19 -1.26
N LEU A 150 18.83 2.53 -0.10
CA LEU A 150 17.86 2.93 0.92
C LEU A 150 18.28 4.29 1.51
N VAL A 151 17.43 5.30 1.37
CA VAL A 151 17.72 6.67 1.84
C VAL A 151 16.80 7.14 2.97
N GLY A 152 15.70 6.43 3.22
CA GLY A 152 14.84 6.70 4.36
C GLY A 152 13.78 5.64 4.60
N PHE A 153 13.09 5.78 5.72
CA PHE A 153 11.89 4.99 6.02
C PHE A 153 10.89 5.80 6.85
N ARG A 154 9.65 5.31 6.86
CA ARG A 154 8.58 5.77 7.75
C ARG A 154 7.68 4.59 8.05
N ASP A 155 7.28 4.41 9.30
CA ASP A 155 6.27 3.43 9.67
C ASP A 155 5.01 4.14 10.18
N THR A 156 3.94 4.03 9.41
CA THR A 156 2.61 4.54 9.76
C THR A 156 1.60 3.43 9.99
N SER A 157 2.08 2.19 10.19
CA SER A 157 1.21 1.04 10.47
C SER A 157 0.33 1.36 11.67
N THR A 158 -0.93 0.95 11.61
CA THR A 158 -1.92 1.30 12.64
C THR A 158 -2.82 0.12 12.95
N GLN A 159 -3.30 0.04 14.19
CA GLN A 159 -4.38 -0.84 14.58
C GLN A 159 -5.57 0.01 15.03
N ILE A 160 -6.59 0.08 14.18
CA ILE A 160 -7.84 0.77 14.50
C ILE A 160 -8.69 -0.18 15.35
N VAL A 161 -8.91 0.15 16.62
CA VAL A 161 -9.82 -0.60 17.50
C VAL A 161 -11.12 0.18 17.67
N SER A 162 -12.24 -0.31 17.13
CA SER A 162 -13.57 0.28 17.31
C SER A 162 -14.62 -0.79 17.58
N GLY A 163 -15.44 -0.60 18.62
CA GLY A 163 -16.56 -1.50 18.95
C GLY A 163 -16.17 -2.97 19.18
N GLY A 164 -14.92 -3.26 19.56
CA GLY A 164 -14.39 -4.62 19.73
C GLY A 164 -13.80 -5.26 18.46
N THR A 165 -13.80 -4.54 17.33
CA THR A 165 -13.13 -4.98 16.09
C THR A 165 -11.80 -4.25 15.95
N SER A 166 -10.70 -4.98 15.75
CA SER A 166 -9.39 -4.42 15.39
C SER A 166 -9.16 -4.57 13.89
N ALA A 167 -8.91 -3.47 13.19
CA ALA A 167 -8.49 -3.45 11.79
C ALA A 167 -7.04 -2.98 11.74
N HIS A 168 -6.13 -3.87 11.32
CA HIS A 168 -4.72 -3.55 11.17
C HIS A 168 -4.45 -3.11 9.73
N SER A 169 -3.72 -2.00 9.58
CA SER A 169 -3.18 -1.55 8.30
C SER A 169 -1.65 -1.63 8.38
N ASP A 170 -1.07 -2.42 7.49
CA ASP A 170 0.37 -2.49 7.28
C ASP A 170 0.80 -1.29 6.43
N ASP A 171 1.55 -0.36 7.01
CA ASP A 171 1.91 0.92 6.37
C ASP A 171 3.38 1.31 6.60
N VAL A 172 4.28 0.33 6.56
CA VAL A 172 5.72 0.61 6.44
C VAL A 172 6.02 1.15 5.05
N LYS A 173 6.79 2.24 4.99
CA LYS A 173 7.28 2.89 3.78
C LYS A 173 8.81 2.88 3.75
N LEU A 174 9.36 2.55 2.59
CA LEU A 174 10.79 2.67 2.31
C LEU A 174 11.01 3.65 1.16
N PHE A 175 12.06 4.45 1.28
CA PHE A 175 12.43 5.45 0.29
C PHE A 175 13.81 5.10 -0.25
N PHE A 176 13.92 5.07 -1.58
CA PHE A 176 15.11 4.68 -2.30
C PHE A 176 15.53 5.75 -3.29
N GLU A 177 16.83 5.96 -3.41
CA GLU A 177 17.46 6.70 -4.49
C GLU A 177 18.02 5.72 -5.52
N SER A 178 17.89 6.04 -6.81
CA SER A 178 18.41 5.22 -7.88
C SER A 178 19.94 5.12 -7.84
N ALA A 179 20.43 3.89 -7.95
CA ALA A 179 21.83 3.58 -8.25
C ALA A 179 21.98 3.05 -9.69
N SER A 180 20.91 3.12 -10.49
CA SER A 180 20.91 2.69 -11.89
C SER A 180 21.40 3.80 -12.81
N LEU A 181 22.27 3.45 -13.75
CA LEU A 181 22.70 4.35 -14.81
C LEU A 181 21.57 4.70 -15.79
N ASP A 182 20.54 3.85 -15.89
CA ASP A 182 19.40 4.07 -16.78
C ASP A 182 18.43 5.12 -16.23
N TRP A 183 18.43 5.32 -14.91
CA TRP A 183 17.49 6.20 -14.21
C TRP A 183 18.21 7.08 -13.18
N PRO A 184 19.19 7.91 -13.59
CA PRO A 184 19.97 8.71 -12.66
C PRO A 184 19.07 9.75 -11.98
N GLY A 185 19.24 9.93 -10.66
CA GLY A 185 18.47 10.91 -9.87
C GLY A 185 16.99 10.56 -9.68
N ALA A 186 16.53 9.41 -10.18
CA ALA A 186 15.18 8.94 -9.88
C ALA A 186 15.09 8.43 -8.45
N TYR A 187 13.91 8.54 -7.86
CA TYR A 187 13.60 7.98 -6.55
C TYR A 187 12.40 7.05 -6.61
N LEU A 188 12.40 6.08 -5.70
CA LEU A 188 11.32 5.12 -5.52
C LEU A 188 10.84 5.12 -4.08
N THR A 189 9.53 5.28 -3.89
CA THR A 189 8.86 4.95 -2.62
C THR A 189 8.11 3.64 -2.76
N VAL A 190 8.27 2.74 -1.78
CA VAL A 190 7.49 1.50 -1.67
C VAL A 190 6.69 1.54 -0.37
N TYR A 191 5.36 1.39 -0.42
CA TYR A 191 4.49 1.36 0.77
C TYR A 191 3.38 0.32 0.71
N HIS A 192 2.63 0.27 1.80
CA HIS A 192 1.82 -0.86 2.24
C HIS A 192 2.69 -2.10 2.43
N LEU A 193 3.82 -1.94 3.14
CA LEU A 193 4.68 -3.07 3.51
C LEU A 193 4.32 -3.54 4.93
N LEU A 194 4.26 -4.86 5.11
CA LEU A 194 4.16 -5.52 6.41
C LEU A 194 5.45 -5.33 7.21
N THR A 195 6.59 -5.54 6.55
CA THR A 195 7.93 -5.41 7.15
C THR A 195 8.97 -5.41 6.04
N SER A 196 10.23 -5.16 6.42
CA SER A 196 11.34 -5.19 5.50
C SER A 196 12.58 -5.84 6.12
N PRO A 197 13.37 -6.60 5.34
CA PRO A 197 14.68 -7.07 5.78
C PRO A 197 15.69 -5.94 5.98
N LEU A 198 15.44 -4.75 5.43
CA LEU A 198 16.26 -3.55 5.56
C LEU A 198 15.99 -2.79 6.88
N LEU A 199 14.95 -3.19 7.62
CA LEU A 199 14.62 -2.67 8.94
C LEU A 199 14.88 -3.78 9.97
N THR A 200 16.15 -3.91 10.37
CA THR A 200 16.66 -5.10 11.10
C THR A 200 16.04 -5.28 12.47
N GLY A 201 15.62 -4.20 13.13
CA GLY A 201 14.94 -4.22 14.42
C GLY A 201 13.41 -4.13 14.34
N HIS A 202 12.84 -3.96 13.14
CA HIS A 202 11.39 -3.87 12.98
C HIS A 202 10.72 -5.23 13.20
N THR A 203 9.93 -5.32 14.28
CA THR A 203 9.02 -6.42 14.57
C THR A 203 7.60 -6.02 14.19
N GLN A 204 6.82 -6.91 13.55
CA GLN A 204 5.43 -6.72 13.07
C GLN A 204 4.40 -6.48 14.20
N ARG A 205 4.78 -5.81 15.28
CA ARG A 205 3.94 -5.56 16.46
C ARG A 205 2.99 -4.39 16.18
N ALA A 206 1.78 -4.51 16.71
CA ALA A 206 0.70 -3.53 16.55
C ALA A 206 1.16 -2.12 16.95
N SER A 207 1.22 -1.21 15.99
CA SER A 207 1.41 0.21 16.27
C SER A 207 0.07 0.80 16.67
N ASN A 208 0.02 1.29 17.91
CA ASN A 208 -1.07 2.10 18.41
C ASN A 208 -0.57 3.53 18.55
N ASP A 209 -1.09 4.37 17.66
CA ASP A 209 -1.20 5.82 17.79
C ASP A 209 0.09 6.55 18.18
N LEU A 210 1.06 6.54 17.26
CA LEU A 210 2.24 7.39 17.40
C LEU A 210 1.93 8.78 16.86
N MET A 211 1.74 9.75 17.77
CA MET A 211 1.72 11.19 17.43
C MET A 211 2.98 11.62 16.64
N ALA A 212 4.07 10.85 16.73
CA ALA A 212 5.26 10.97 15.90
C ALA A 212 5.65 9.57 15.35
N PRO A 213 5.23 9.20 14.13
CA PRO A 213 5.56 7.90 13.55
C PRO A 213 7.08 7.72 13.41
N PRO A 214 7.62 6.51 13.61
CA PRO A 214 9.05 6.25 13.51
C PRO A 214 9.48 6.49 12.07
N ALA A 215 10.42 7.41 11.89
CA ALA A 215 10.87 7.81 10.56
C ALA A 215 12.29 8.38 10.63
N GLN A 216 13.06 8.21 9.56
CA GLN A 216 14.41 8.75 9.45
C GLN A 216 14.80 8.85 7.97
N GLY A 217 15.60 9.86 7.64
CA GLY A 217 16.22 10.00 6.32
C GLY A 217 15.34 10.73 5.31
N PHE A 218 15.65 10.53 4.04
CA PHE A 218 14.98 11.16 2.91
C PHE A 218 13.59 10.55 2.69
N GLN A 219 12.61 11.39 2.43
CA GLN A 219 11.21 11.02 2.22
C GLN A 219 10.60 11.84 1.10
N ILE A 220 9.71 11.21 0.36
CA ILE A 220 9.07 11.76 -0.81
C ILE A 220 7.56 11.64 -0.66
N PHE A 221 6.89 12.73 -0.97
CA PHE A 221 5.45 12.83 -1.06
C PHE A 221 5.09 13.52 -2.37
N TRP A 222 3.82 13.48 -2.76
CA TRP A 222 3.35 14.02 -4.04
C TRP A 222 3.61 15.54 -4.19
N ASP A 223 3.77 16.25 -3.08
CA ASP A 223 3.97 17.70 -2.99
C ASP A 223 5.35 18.11 -2.47
N GLY A 224 6.28 17.18 -2.25
CA GLY A 224 7.62 17.57 -1.84
C GLY A 224 8.52 16.47 -1.32
N THR A 225 9.77 16.86 -1.12
CA THR A 225 10.79 16.03 -0.50
C THR A 225 11.27 16.60 0.82
N TYR A 226 11.61 15.70 1.73
CA TYR A 226 11.97 16.04 3.11
C TYR A 226 13.13 15.15 3.57
N THR A 227 14.03 15.70 4.37
CA THR A 227 15.02 14.90 5.10
C THR A 227 14.78 15.09 6.58
N LEU A 228 14.41 14.01 7.26
CA LEU A 228 14.09 14.06 8.68
C LEU A 228 15.24 13.49 9.53
N PRO A 229 15.61 14.15 10.64
CA PRO A 229 16.35 13.47 11.69
C PRO A 229 15.46 12.34 12.27
N PRO A 230 16.04 11.35 12.97
CA PRO A 230 15.29 10.27 13.59
C PRO A 230 14.10 10.79 14.41
N GLN A 231 12.89 10.29 14.13
CA GLN A 231 11.64 10.59 14.83
C GLN A 231 11.14 9.38 15.60
N GLY A 232 10.40 9.60 16.69
CA GLY A 232 9.88 8.52 17.53
C GLY A 232 10.99 7.58 18.01
N ASN A 233 10.80 6.28 17.85
CA ASN A 233 11.81 5.26 18.15
C ASN A 233 12.56 4.78 16.89
N ALA A 234 12.75 5.63 15.86
CA ALA A 234 13.37 5.23 14.59
C ALA A 234 14.69 4.43 14.75
N ALA A 235 15.51 4.74 15.75
CA ALA A 235 16.74 3.99 16.02
C ALA A 235 16.50 2.48 16.27
N SER A 236 15.39 2.10 16.91
CA SER A 236 15.06 0.69 17.18
C SER A 236 14.65 -0.09 15.93
N TYR A 237 14.35 0.58 14.81
CA TYR A 237 14.05 -0.09 13.55
C TYR A 237 15.30 -0.64 12.89
N GLY A 238 16.50 -0.17 13.28
CA GLY A 238 17.77 -0.64 12.72
C GLY A 238 17.78 -0.52 11.20
N ALA A 239 17.30 0.61 10.67
CA ALA A 239 17.20 0.86 9.25
C ALA A 239 18.61 0.93 8.62
N LEU A 240 18.82 0.14 7.58
CA LEU A 240 20.09 0.09 6.86
C LEU A 240 20.20 1.24 5.84
N ILE A 241 20.08 2.49 6.31
CA ILE A 241 20.22 3.68 5.45
C ILE A 241 21.63 3.67 4.81
N GLY A 242 21.69 3.88 3.50
CA GLY A 242 22.90 3.75 2.68
C GLY A 242 23.12 2.33 2.09
N TYR A 243 22.29 1.35 2.45
CA TYR A 243 22.40 0.00 1.89
C TYR A 243 22.06 0.00 0.41
N LYS A 244 22.96 -0.58 -0.40
CA LYS A 244 22.79 -0.74 -1.85
C LYS A 244 22.06 -2.05 -2.12
N VAL A 245 20.88 -1.93 -2.69
CA VAL A 245 20.02 -3.03 -3.12
C VAL A 245 20.23 -3.26 -4.61
N LYS A 246 20.32 -4.52 -5.03
CA LYS A 246 20.39 -4.92 -6.44
C LYS A 246 19.01 -5.22 -7.01
N ARG A 247 18.84 -5.02 -8.34
CA ARG A 247 17.64 -5.49 -9.06
C ARG A 247 17.32 -6.94 -8.68
N GLY A 248 16.06 -7.21 -8.34
CA GLY A 248 15.55 -8.52 -7.94
C GLY A 248 15.85 -8.94 -6.50
N GLU A 249 16.57 -8.11 -5.73
CA GLU A 249 16.81 -8.35 -4.31
C GLU A 249 15.56 -8.08 -3.47
N LEU A 250 15.37 -8.84 -2.40
CA LEU A 250 14.26 -8.67 -1.46
C LEU A 250 14.37 -7.33 -0.72
N ILE A 251 13.33 -6.50 -0.81
CA ILE A 251 13.25 -5.19 -0.14
C ILE A 251 12.15 -5.09 0.90
N GLY A 252 11.17 -5.98 0.85
CA GLY A 252 10.01 -5.90 1.71
C GLY A 252 9.11 -7.11 1.59
N PHE A 253 8.07 -7.12 2.42
CA PHE A 253 6.97 -8.06 2.31
C PHE A 253 5.68 -7.27 2.18
N ALA A 254 4.86 -7.61 1.20
CA ALA A 254 3.61 -6.92 0.92
C ALA A 254 2.70 -6.95 2.15
N GLY A 255 2.20 -5.78 2.51
CA GLY A 255 1.26 -5.58 3.59
C GLY A 255 -0.15 -5.99 3.19
N THR A 256 -1.04 -5.87 4.16
CA THR A 256 -2.48 -6.08 4.00
C THR A 256 -3.20 -4.90 4.60
N VAL A 257 -4.12 -4.32 3.82
CA VAL A 257 -5.00 -3.26 4.30
C VAL A 257 -6.44 -3.79 4.42
N PRO A 258 -7.22 -3.28 5.38
CA PRO A 258 -8.64 -3.59 5.47
C PRO A 258 -9.39 -3.01 4.26
N SER A 259 -10.27 -3.81 3.65
CA SER A 259 -11.18 -3.34 2.60
C SER A 259 -12.60 -3.86 2.84
N PRO A 260 -13.66 -3.15 2.36
CA PRO A 260 -15.05 -3.58 2.49
C PRO A 260 -15.33 -4.98 1.91
N LYS A 261 -14.47 -5.46 0.99
CA LYS A 261 -14.59 -6.78 0.35
C LYS A 261 -13.73 -7.86 1.00
N GLY A 262 -13.07 -7.56 2.11
CA GLY A 262 -12.07 -8.41 2.77
C GLY A 262 -10.68 -7.78 2.75
N PRO A 263 -9.69 -8.39 3.43
CA PRO A 263 -8.31 -7.91 3.40
C PRO A 263 -7.76 -7.87 1.97
N HIS A 264 -7.00 -6.83 1.65
CA HIS A 264 -6.39 -6.64 0.34
C HIS A 264 -4.89 -6.48 0.50
N SER A 265 -4.12 -7.36 -0.15
CA SER A 265 -2.66 -7.38 -0.05
C SER A 265 -2.03 -6.87 -1.33
N PHE A 266 -1.16 -5.88 -1.21
CA PHE A 266 -0.44 -5.27 -2.31
C PHE A 266 0.77 -4.51 -1.77
N ALA A 267 1.64 -4.06 -2.67
CA ALA A 267 2.63 -3.03 -2.37
C ALA A 267 2.51 -1.97 -3.46
N ASP A 268 2.48 -0.72 -3.06
CA ASP A 268 2.37 0.40 -3.99
C ASP A 268 3.76 1.01 -4.25
N PHE A 269 3.98 1.47 -5.48
CA PHE A 269 5.27 1.98 -5.98
C PHE A 269 5.11 3.38 -6.56
N TYR A 270 5.91 4.35 -6.10
CA TYR A 270 5.84 5.76 -6.54
C TYR A 270 7.20 6.11 -7.07
N PHE A 271 7.20 6.66 -8.27
CA PHE A 271 8.41 7.02 -8.96
C PHE A 271 8.43 8.52 -9.19
N ASP A 272 9.48 9.14 -8.68
CA ASP A 272 9.81 10.52 -8.93
C ASP A 272 11.04 10.55 -9.83
N VAL A 273 10.88 11.07 -11.04
CA VAL A 273 11.91 11.08 -12.08
C VAL A 273 12.34 12.51 -12.36
N PRO A 274 13.64 12.81 -12.45
CA PRO A 274 14.10 14.14 -12.75
C PRO A 274 13.77 14.55 -14.19
N ASP A 275 13.35 15.79 -14.37
CA ASP A 275 13.19 16.44 -15.67
C ASP A 275 13.66 17.90 -15.59
N THR A 276 13.97 18.49 -16.74
CA THR A 276 14.36 19.91 -16.81
C THR A 276 13.19 20.88 -16.57
N SER A 277 11.95 20.43 -16.76
CA SER A 277 10.77 21.24 -16.46
C SER A 277 10.49 21.32 -14.97
N VAL A 278 9.70 22.32 -14.57
CA VAL A 278 9.34 22.52 -13.17
C VAL A 278 8.06 21.74 -12.88
N ASN A 279 8.08 20.90 -11.85
CA ASN A 279 6.88 20.31 -11.28
C ASN A 279 6.09 21.37 -10.49
N PRO A 280 4.85 21.71 -10.89
CA PRO A 280 4.05 22.74 -10.22
C PRO A 280 3.48 22.30 -8.86
N ASN A 281 3.53 21.00 -8.52
CA ASN A 281 2.96 20.47 -7.28
C ASN A 281 3.94 20.55 -6.10
N ILE A 282 5.25 20.66 -6.38
CA ILE A 282 6.28 20.66 -5.34
C ILE A 282 6.27 21.97 -4.56
N GLN A 283 5.94 21.87 -3.28
CA GLN A 283 5.93 22.97 -2.32
C GLN A 283 7.24 23.05 -1.53
N ASN A 284 7.95 21.92 -1.39
CA ASN A 284 9.21 21.84 -0.67
C ASN A 284 10.17 20.82 -1.30
N GLY A 285 11.47 21.13 -1.32
CA GLY A 285 12.51 20.26 -1.86
C GLY A 285 12.78 20.47 -3.35
N ASP A 286 13.13 19.40 -4.06
CA ASP A 286 13.52 19.48 -5.48
C ASP A 286 12.31 19.62 -6.41
N ARG A 287 12.18 20.80 -7.02
CA ARG A 287 11.10 21.16 -7.96
C ARG A 287 11.23 20.52 -9.34
N TYR A 288 12.30 19.79 -9.61
CA TYR A 288 12.57 19.12 -10.89
C TYR A 288 12.28 17.62 -10.84
N LEU A 289 11.75 17.12 -9.71
CA LEU A 289 11.26 15.75 -9.60
C LEU A 289 9.79 15.69 -10.01
N HIS A 290 9.47 14.76 -10.91
CA HIS A 290 8.12 14.56 -11.44
C HIS A 290 7.59 13.17 -11.10
N LEU A 291 6.37 13.14 -10.59
CA LEU A 291 5.64 11.91 -10.37
C LEU A 291 5.13 11.36 -11.70
N VAL A 292 5.32 10.06 -11.92
CA VAL A 292 4.94 9.35 -13.16
C VAL A 292 3.99 8.18 -12.88
N GLN A 293 3.21 7.75 -13.89
CA GLN A 293 2.41 6.51 -13.81
C GLN A 293 3.30 5.28 -14.10
N PRO A 294 3.62 4.43 -13.11
CA PRO A 294 4.65 3.41 -13.31
C PRO A 294 4.30 2.38 -14.39
N GLY A 295 3.03 1.94 -14.48
CA GLY A 295 2.60 0.92 -15.43
C GLY A 295 2.66 1.31 -16.91
N THR A 296 2.64 2.62 -17.22
CA THR A 296 2.75 3.13 -18.60
C THR A 296 4.02 3.92 -18.85
N PHE A 297 4.67 4.42 -17.81
CA PHE A 297 5.93 5.16 -17.93
C PHE A 297 7.14 4.25 -18.10
N PHE A 298 7.13 3.07 -17.46
CA PHE A 298 8.24 2.13 -17.53
C PHE A 298 7.89 0.89 -18.34
N TYR A 299 8.93 0.28 -18.91
CA TYR A 299 8.87 -1.09 -19.41
C TYR A 299 9.22 -2.05 -18.28
N TRP A 300 8.44 -3.12 -18.14
CA TRP A 300 8.56 -4.10 -17.07
C TRP A 300 8.91 -5.47 -17.63
N LYS A 301 9.76 -6.20 -16.93
CA LYS A 301 10.15 -7.57 -17.30
C LYS A 301 10.27 -8.43 -16.05
N SER A 302 9.96 -9.71 -16.17
CA SER A 302 10.14 -10.67 -15.09
C SER A 302 11.62 -10.79 -14.72
N TYR A 303 11.90 -10.83 -13.42
CA TYR A 303 13.26 -11.00 -12.94
C TYR A 303 13.63 -12.49 -12.83
N SER A 304 14.85 -12.80 -13.25
CA SER A 304 15.58 -13.99 -12.84
C SER A 304 17.08 -13.64 -12.76
N PRO A 305 17.90 -14.41 -12.04
CA PRO A 305 19.34 -14.12 -11.89
C PRO A 305 20.09 -14.06 -13.22
N ASP A 306 19.64 -14.82 -14.21
CA ASP A 306 20.26 -14.92 -15.54
C ASP A 306 19.56 -14.02 -16.59
N ALA A 307 18.52 -13.28 -16.19
CA ALA A 307 17.79 -12.41 -17.10
C ALA A 307 18.65 -11.21 -17.54
N THR A 308 18.77 -11.02 -18.85
CA THR A 308 19.31 -9.79 -19.42
C THR A 308 18.20 -8.73 -19.52
N PHE A 309 18.49 -7.54 -19.01
CA PHE A 309 17.59 -6.39 -19.06
C PHE A 309 18.11 -5.39 -20.11
N PRO A 310 17.29 -5.00 -21.09
CA PRO A 310 17.57 -3.81 -21.90
C PRO A 310 17.64 -2.56 -21.02
N SER A 311 18.34 -1.53 -21.52
CA SER A 311 18.42 -0.23 -20.83
C SER A 311 17.03 0.34 -20.59
N GLY A 312 16.81 0.89 -19.39
CA GLY A 312 15.54 1.50 -18.99
C GLY A 312 14.46 0.52 -18.53
N VAL A 313 14.62 -0.79 -18.76
CA VAL A 313 13.63 -1.79 -18.35
C VAL A 313 13.76 -2.12 -16.87
N LEU A 314 12.63 -2.07 -16.16
CA LEU A 314 12.51 -2.40 -14.75
C LEU A 314 12.11 -3.87 -14.56
N ALA A 315 12.50 -4.44 -13.43
CA ALA A 315 11.98 -5.73 -13.00
C ALA A 315 10.59 -5.59 -12.36
N TYR A 316 9.68 -6.53 -12.63
CA TYR A 316 8.46 -6.65 -11.84
C TYR A 316 8.80 -6.82 -10.35
N PRO A 317 8.03 -6.19 -9.43
CA PRO A 317 8.36 -6.19 -8.01
C PRO A 317 7.94 -7.48 -7.26
N PHE A 318 7.60 -8.55 -7.98
CA PHE A 318 7.16 -9.83 -7.41
C PHE A 318 7.78 -11.03 -8.16
N GLU A 319 7.79 -12.17 -7.47
CA GLU A 319 8.14 -13.49 -8.05
C GLU A 319 7.23 -13.78 -9.26
N THR A 320 7.82 -13.89 -10.45
CA THR A 320 7.13 -14.08 -11.75
C THR A 320 7.84 -15.14 -12.58
N ASP A 321 7.16 -15.72 -13.57
CA ASP A 321 7.72 -16.71 -14.52
C ASP A 321 8.50 -17.87 -13.88
N GLY A 322 8.05 -18.33 -12.71
CA GLY A 322 8.63 -19.46 -11.99
C GLY A 322 9.89 -19.13 -11.18
N TYR A 323 10.41 -17.89 -11.24
CA TYR A 323 11.46 -17.45 -10.33
C TYR A 323 10.93 -17.39 -8.90
N GLN A 324 11.74 -17.88 -7.95
CA GLN A 324 11.46 -17.78 -6.52
C GLN A 324 12.74 -17.41 -5.78
N LEU A 325 12.60 -16.59 -4.75
CA LEU A 325 13.67 -16.32 -3.80
C LEU A 325 14.05 -17.60 -3.04
N PRO A 326 15.29 -17.68 -2.53
CA PRO A 326 15.69 -18.70 -1.58
C PRO A 326 14.69 -18.81 -0.41
N THR A 327 14.42 -20.04 0.05
CA THR A 327 13.43 -20.32 1.09
C THR A 327 13.58 -19.45 2.34
N GLU A 328 14.83 -19.18 2.76
CA GLU A 328 15.13 -18.33 3.92
C GLU A 328 14.61 -16.89 3.75
N GLN A 329 14.75 -16.33 2.55
CA GLN A 329 14.30 -14.97 2.23
C GLN A 329 12.78 -14.85 2.07
N ARG A 330 12.05 -15.97 2.05
CA ARG A 330 10.58 -15.98 2.02
C ARG A 330 9.97 -15.94 3.42
N ASN A 331 10.79 -16.09 4.46
CA ASN A 331 10.34 -15.89 5.84
C ASN A 331 10.19 -14.38 6.10
N VAL A 332 9.00 -13.94 6.49
CA VAL A 332 8.73 -12.52 6.80
C VAL A 332 9.60 -11.96 7.93
N ASN A 333 10.24 -12.82 8.73
CA ASN A 333 11.21 -12.44 9.76
C ASN A 333 12.66 -12.36 9.26
N PHE A 334 12.91 -12.67 7.99
CA PHE A 334 14.25 -12.54 7.40
C PHE A 334 14.71 -11.08 7.47
N LYS A 335 15.93 -10.86 7.96
CA LYS A 335 16.59 -9.56 8.06
C LYS A 335 17.97 -9.65 7.46
N TYR A 336 18.41 -8.59 6.79
CA TYR A 336 19.82 -8.48 6.42
C TYR A 336 20.65 -8.27 7.67
N THR A 337 21.82 -8.89 7.71
CA THR A 337 22.80 -8.59 8.74
C THR A 337 23.46 -7.25 8.39
N PRO A 338 23.66 -6.34 9.36
CA PRO A 338 24.52 -5.19 9.18
C PRO A 338 25.97 -5.69 9.02
N LYS A 339 26.32 -6.20 7.84
CA LYS A 339 27.72 -6.44 7.50
C LYS A 339 28.37 -5.06 7.41
N GLU A 340 29.51 -4.92 8.09
CA GLU A 340 30.28 -3.67 8.24
C GLU A 340 30.17 -2.80 6.99
N ILE A 341 29.50 -1.66 7.14
CA ILE A 341 29.48 -0.59 6.15
C ILE A 341 30.96 -0.21 5.95
N LYS A 342 31.55 -0.71 4.86
CA LYS A 342 32.93 -0.37 4.47
C LYS A 342 32.97 0.98 3.78
#